data_AF-A0AAU6IRV3-F1
#
_entry.id   AF-A0AAU6IRV3-F1
#
_cell.length_a   1.000
_cell.length_b   1.000
_cell.length_c   1.000
_cell.angle_alpha   90.00
_cell.angle_beta   90.00
_cell.angle_gamma   90.00
#
_symmetry.space_group_name_H-M   'P 1'
#
loop_
_entity.id
_entity.type
_entity.pdbx_description
1 polymer ?
#
loop_
_entity_poly.entity_id
_entity_poly.type
_entity_poly.pdbx_seq_one_letter_code
_entity_poly.pdbx_strand_id
1 'polypeptide(L)'
;MSARYQETWAQACAFRLAAARGVRGVVAHSDPEPRTRLTAHGPELIFPGHYGTIYQAKGMDYLGKTRPRRPTMLPDGSVLHDRAMSKVRNGESGRGGVERRLVALGARPRDEGEPGRAWLEEALQAVGARVVSHGGNHKYAAYIGPRTGRRLTATSYPYPKAHQGGAAA
;
A
#
# COMPACT_ATOMS: atom_id res chain seq x y z
N MET A 1 27.90 -13.73 -9.37
CA MET A 1 26.91 -12.89 -10.10
C MET A 1 26.06 -12.15 -9.05
N SER A 2 26.24 -10.83 -8.91
CA SER A 2 25.62 -10.03 -7.81
C SER A 2 24.08 -10.08 -7.85
N ALA A 3 23.42 -10.15 -6.68
CA ALA A 3 21.97 -10.25 -6.54
C ALA A 3 21.18 -9.16 -7.33
N ARG A 4 21.72 -7.94 -7.44
CA ARG A 4 21.12 -6.85 -8.23
C ARG A 4 20.97 -7.15 -9.73
N TYR A 5 21.87 -7.96 -10.29
CA TYR A 5 21.77 -8.40 -11.68
C TYR A 5 20.66 -9.45 -11.88
N GLN A 6 20.40 -10.26 -10.86
CA GLN A 6 19.38 -11.32 -10.93
C GLN A 6 17.96 -10.75 -10.94
N GLU A 7 17.65 -9.79 -10.06
CA GLU A 7 16.32 -9.16 -9.98
C GLU A 7 15.96 -8.39 -11.26
N THR A 8 16.93 -7.68 -11.84
CA THR A 8 16.72 -6.92 -13.07
C THR A 8 16.50 -7.84 -14.27
N TRP A 9 17.24 -8.95 -14.35
CA TRP A 9 17.03 -9.98 -15.37
C TRP A 9 15.66 -10.65 -15.22
N ALA A 10 15.29 -11.05 -14.00
CA ALA A 10 14.02 -11.70 -13.73
C ALA A 10 12.83 -10.81 -14.11
N GLN A 11 12.90 -9.51 -13.79
CA GLN A 11 11.88 -8.55 -14.21
C GLN A 11 11.79 -8.41 -15.74
N ALA A 12 12.93 -8.32 -16.43
CA ALA A 12 12.95 -8.24 -17.89
C ALA A 12 12.33 -9.50 -18.53
N CYS A 13 12.61 -10.68 -17.97
CA CYS A 13 11.98 -11.94 -18.38
C CYS A 13 10.47 -11.93 -18.14
N ALA A 14 10.01 -11.47 -16.97
CA ALA A 14 8.60 -11.37 -16.65
C ALA A 14 7.86 -10.43 -17.63
N PHE A 15 8.45 -9.27 -17.93
CA PHE A 15 7.87 -8.32 -18.89
C PHE A 15 7.79 -8.90 -20.30
N ARG A 16 8.83 -9.61 -20.76
CA ARG A 16 8.82 -10.30 -22.05
C ARG A 16 7.71 -11.36 -22.12
N LEU A 17 7.55 -12.17 -21.08
CA LEU A 17 6.54 -13.22 -21.02
C LEU A 17 5.11 -12.66 -20.93
N ALA A 18 4.92 -11.54 -20.25
CA ALA A 18 3.65 -10.83 -20.19
C ALA A 18 3.30 -10.20 -21.55
N ALA A 19 4.28 -9.59 -22.22
CA ALA A 19 4.10 -9.01 -23.55
C ALA A 19 3.74 -10.05 -24.61
N ALA A 20 4.35 -11.25 -24.55
CA ALA A 20 3.99 -12.37 -25.40
C ALA A 20 2.53 -12.84 -25.21
N ARG A 21 1.92 -12.53 -24.06
CA ARG A 21 0.49 -12.78 -23.76
C ARG A 21 -0.41 -11.59 -24.05
N GLY A 22 0.09 -10.57 -24.74
CA GLY A 22 -0.68 -9.39 -25.13
C GLY A 22 -0.73 -8.27 -24.08
N VAL A 23 -0.04 -8.38 -22.94
CA VAL A 23 0.07 -7.28 -21.96
C VAL A 23 0.96 -6.18 -22.54
N ARG A 24 0.48 -4.94 -22.59
CA ARG A 24 1.21 -3.83 -23.22
C ARG A 24 1.75 -2.80 -22.25
N GLY A 25 1.24 -2.76 -21.03
CA GLY A 25 1.67 -1.82 -20.03
C GLY A 25 1.69 -2.42 -18.64
N VAL A 26 2.59 -1.90 -17.81
CA VAL A 26 2.62 -2.15 -16.38
C VAL A 26 2.46 -0.81 -15.67
N VAL A 27 1.68 -0.82 -14.58
CA VAL A 27 1.56 0.32 -13.67
C VAL A 27 2.07 -0.13 -12.30
N ALA A 28 2.99 0.64 -11.75
CA ALA A 28 3.53 0.42 -10.42
C ALA A 28 3.18 1.60 -9.51
N HIS A 29 3.02 1.31 -8.22
CA HIS A 29 2.70 2.29 -7.20
C HIS A 29 3.80 2.31 -6.15
N SER A 30 4.23 3.50 -5.75
CA SER A 30 5.14 3.70 -4.63
C SER A 30 4.42 4.48 -3.54
N ASP A 31 4.35 3.91 -2.35
CA ASP A 31 3.75 4.54 -1.18
C ASP A 31 4.83 5.40 -0.49
N PRO A 32 4.72 6.74 -0.50
CA PRO A 32 5.72 7.61 0.12
C PRO A 32 5.59 7.69 1.64
N GLU A 33 4.48 7.23 2.22
CA GLU A 33 4.18 7.47 3.63
C GLU A 33 4.88 6.42 4.52
N PRO A 34 5.66 6.84 5.52
CA PRO A 34 6.26 5.93 6.49
C PRO A 34 5.18 5.17 7.28
N ARG A 35 5.44 3.89 7.59
CA ARG A 35 4.59 3.11 8.49
C ARG A 35 5.36 2.78 9.75
N THR A 36 4.69 3.00 10.88
CA THR A 36 5.19 2.65 12.19
C THR A 36 4.29 1.64 12.86
N ARG A 37 4.89 0.74 13.63
CA ARG A 37 4.23 -0.21 14.51
C ARG A 37 4.44 0.22 15.96
N LEU A 38 3.41 0.09 16.79
CA LEU A 38 3.54 0.34 18.22
C LEU A 38 4.10 -0.91 18.93
N THR A 39 5.15 -0.73 19.73
CA THR A 39 5.78 -1.79 20.54
C THR A 39 5.83 -1.36 22.01
N ALA A 40 6.21 -2.27 22.91
CA ALA A 40 6.41 -1.97 24.33
C ALA A 40 7.48 -0.87 24.57
N HIS A 41 8.41 -0.69 23.63
CA HIS A 41 9.47 0.32 23.69
C HIS A 41 9.14 1.61 22.94
N GLY A 42 7.92 1.74 22.41
CA GLY A 42 7.46 2.87 21.61
C GLY A 42 7.29 2.53 20.12
N PRO A 43 7.08 3.55 19.26
CA PRO A 43 6.85 3.35 17.84
C PRO A 43 8.13 2.93 17.10
N GLU A 44 8.05 1.82 16.37
CA GLU A 44 9.11 1.27 15.52
C GLU A 44 8.79 1.50 14.04
N LEU A 45 9.77 1.96 13.26
CA LEU A 45 9.62 2.15 11.82
C LEU A 45 9.68 0.80 11.09
N ILE A 46 8.58 0.40 10.44
CA ILE A 46 8.49 -0.84 9.66
C ILE A 46 8.62 -0.62 8.15
N PHE A 47 8.33 0.59 7.68
CA PHE A 47 8.46 0.98 6.28
C PHE A 47 8.81 2.46 6.21
N PRO A 48 9.95 2.86 5.64
CA PRO A 48 10.36 4.26 5.59
C PRO A 48 9.61 5.11 4.55
N GLY A 49 8.79 4.49 3.71
CA GLY A 49 8.28 5.12 2.48
C GLY A 49 9.13 4.76 1.26
N HIS A 50 8.51 4.86 0.08
CA HIS A 50 9.14 4.60 -1.21
C HIS A 50 8.65 5.64 -2.21
N TYR A 51 9.58 6.45 -2.73
CA TYR A 51 9.33 7.47 -3.75
C TYR A 51 9.50 6.95 -5.19
N GLY A 52 9.67 5.65 -5.38
CA GLY A 52 9.76 5.08 -6.73
C GLY A 52 11.10 5.31 -7.44
N THR A 53 12.20 5.55 -6.72
CA THR A 53 13.54 5.71 -7.29
C THR A 53 13.92 4.53 -8.20
N ILE A 54 13.50 3.31 -7.85
CA ILE A 54 13.72 2.12 -8.68
C ILE A 54 12.96 2.18 -10.02
N TYR A 55 11.76 2.76 -10.05
CA TYR A 55 10.97 2.91 -11.26
C TYR A 55 11.51 4.02 -12.15
N GLN A 56 11.99 5.12 -11.55
CA GLN A 56 12.73 6.16 -12.25
C GLN A 56 14.01 5.59 -12.90
N ALA A 57 14.80 4.81 -12.15
CA ALA A 57 16.02 4.18 -12.66
C ALA A 57 15.73 3.20 -13.82
N LYS A 58 14.52 2.64 -13.87
CA LYS A 58 14.04 1.77 -14.95
C LYS A 58 13.41 2.53 -16.13
N GLY A 59 13.39 3.87 -16.08
CA GLY A 59 12.85 4.72 -17.14
C GLY A 59 11.33 4.63 -17.29
N MET A 60 10.61 4.35 -16.19
CA MET A 60 9.14 4.33 -16.18
C MET A 60 8.57 5.75 -16.12
N ASP A 61 7.57 6.07 -16.92
CA ASP A 61 6.90 7.37 -16.92
C ASP A 61 6.18 7.63 -15.59
N TYR A 62 6.42 8.79 -14.99
CA TYR A 62 5.75 9.19 -13.75
C TYR A 62 4.41 9.87 -14.05
N LEU A 63 3.33 9.33 -13.49
CA LEU A 63 1.95 9.71 -13.81
C LEU A 63 1.24 10.50 -12.70
N GLY A 64 2.01 11.09 -11.78
CA GLY A 64 1.48 11.78 -10.60
C GLY A 64 1.03 10.83 -9.48
N LYS A 65 0.30 11.35 -8.51
CA LYS A 65 -0.20 10.58 -7.35
C LYS A 65 -1.59 9.99 -7.60
N THR A 66 -1.94 8.91 -6.89
CA THR A 66 -3.34 8.48 -6.74
C THR A 66 -4.11 9.49 -5.91
N ARG A 67 -5.44 9.36 -5.87
CA ARG A 67 -6.29 10.16 -4.98
C ARG A 67 -5.83 10.00 -3.51
N PRO A 68 -5.83 11.09 -2.71
CA PRO A 68 -5.63 11.02 -1.27
C PRO A 68 -6.65 10.10 -0.60
N ARG A 69 -6.26 9.49 0.52
CA ARG A 69 -7.10 8.57 1.30
C ARG A 69 -6.90 8.76 2.79
N ARG A 70 -7.84 8.24 3.58
CA ARG A 70 -7.78 8.24 5.04
C ARG A 70 -7.88 6.82 5.60
N PRO A 71 -6.85 5.97 5.41
CA PRO A 71 -6.88 4.60 5.91
C PRO A 71 -6.94 4.54 7.44
N THR A 72 -7.62 3.52 7.95
CA THR A 72 -7.52 3.10 9.36
C THR A 72 -6.27 2.24 9.52
N MET A 73 -5.31 2.72 10.31
CA MET A 73 -4.08 2.02 10.67
C MET A 73 -4.26 1.31 12.00
N LEU A 74 -3.84 0.05 12.05
CA LEU A 74 -3.79 -0.76 13.26
C LEU A 74 -2.43 -0.58 13.97
N PRO A 75 -2.35 -0.90 15.28
CA PRO A 75 -1.10 -0.75 16.05
C PRO A 75 0.04 -1.61 15.52
N ASP A 76 -0.25 -2.72 14.83
CA ASP A 76 0.74 -3.56 14.15
C ASP A 76 1.38 -2.90 12.90
N GLY A 77 0.94 -1.70 12.54
CA GLY A 77 1.43 -0.91 11.40
C GLY A 77 0.77 -1.27 10.06
N SER A 78 -0.26 -2.10 10.09
CA SER A 78 -1.03 -2.47 8.91
C SER A 78 -2.26 -1.58 8.69
N VAL A 79 -2.84 -1.66 7.48
CA VAL A 79 -4.10 -0.99 7.13
C VAL A 79 -5.27 -1.96 7.35
N LEU A 80 -6.33 -1.47 8.00
CA LEU A 80 -7.65 -2.10 7.97
C LEU A 80 -8.49 -1.45 6.87
N HIS A 81 -8.79 -2.21 5.82
CA HIS A 81 -9.52 -1.70 4.65
C HIS A 81 -11.00 -1.41 4.94
N ASP A 82 -11.54 -0.37 4.31
CA ASP A 82 -12.96 0.02 4.40
C ASP A 82 -13.92 -1.14 4.10
N ARG A 83 -13.57 -1.95 3.10
CA ARG A 83 -14.38 -3.13 2.74
C ARG A 83 -14.39 -4.18 3.84
N ALA A 84 -13.27 -4.37 4.54
CA ALA A 84 -13.19 -5.30 5.66
C ALA A 84 -14.03 -4.80 6.84
N MET A 85 -13.98 -3.50 7.15
CA MET A 85 -14.84 -2.87 8.16
C MET A 85 -16.33 -2.98 7.79
N SER A 86 -16.68 -2.76 6.52
CA SER A 86 -18.05 -2.91 6.02
C SER A 86 -18.60 -4.32 6.24
N LYS A 87 -17.78 -5.37 6.05
CA LYS A 87 -18.21 -6.75 6.32
C LYS A 87 -18.59 -6.96 7.78
N VAL A 88 -17.83 -6.38 8.71
CA VAL A 88 -18.15 -6.47 10.15
C VAL A 88 -19.43 -5.71 10.48
N ARG A 89 -19.54 -4.46 10.02
CA ARG A 89 -20.71 -3.59 10.26
C ARG A 89 -22.02 -4.23 9.79
N ASN A 90 -21.99 -4.84 8.61
CA ASN A 90 -23.17 -5.42 7.96
C ASN A 90 -23.35 -6.91 8.24
N GLY A 91 -22.48 -7.54 9.04
CA GLY A 91 -22.55 -8.97 9.31
C GLY A 91 -22.32 -9.86 8.08
N GLU A 92 -21.54 -9.42 7.10
CA GLU A 92 -21.32 -10.16 5.86
C GLU A 92 -20.28 -11.30 6.02
N SER A 93 -20.24 -12.19 5.01
CA SER A 93 -19.24 -13.25 4.94
C SER A 93 -17.81 -12.71 4.90
N GLY A 94 -16.92 -13.38 5.65
CA GLY A 94 -15.53 -12.96 5.85
C GLY A 94 -15.30 -11.99 7.01
N ARG A 95 -16.33 -11.59 7.76
CA ARG A 95 -16.18 -10.78 8.99
C ARG A 95 -15.32 -11.46 10.05
N GLY A 96 -15.43 -12.78 10.22
CA GLY A 96 -14.70 -13.52 11.26
C GLY A 96 -13.17 -13.43 11.15
N GLY A 97 -12.63 -13.23 9.93
CA GLY A 97 -11.20 -12.96 9.76
C GLY A 97 -10.78 -11.61 10.33
N VAL A 98 -11.63 -10.60 10.20
CA VAL A 98 -11.41 -9.26 10.76
C VAL A 98 -11.59 -9.28 12.28
N GLU A 99 -12.63 -9.94 12.77
CA GLU A 99 -12.93 -10.06 14.20
C GLU A 99 -11.77 -10.74 14.94
N ARG A 100 -11.33 -11.92 14.49
CA ARG A 100 -10.17 -12.62 15.07
C ARG A 100 -8.91 -11.78 15.08
N ARG A 101 -8.69 -10.99 14.02
CA ARG A 101 -7.52 -10.12 13.93
C ARG A 101 -7.56 -9.02 14.97
N LEU A 102 -8.69 -8.35 15.16
CA LEU A 102 -8.83 -7.31 16.17
C LEU A 102 -8.73 -7.88 17.59
N VAL A 103 -9.28 -9.07 17.82
CA VAL A 103 -9.12 -9.79 19.10
C VAL A 103 -7.65 -10.10 19.38
N ALA A 104 -6.91 -10.59 18.39
CA ALA A 104 -5.46 -10.83 18.52
C ALA A 104 -4.65 -9.55 18.82
N LEU A 105 -5.20 -8.37 18.51
CA LEU A 105 -4.60 -7.07 18.83
C LEU A 105 -5.12 -6.48 20.16
N GLY A 106 -5.95 -7.21 20.90
CA GLY A 106 -6.43 -6.81 22.23
C GLY A 106 -7.90 -6.36 22.30
N ALA A 107 -8.67 -6.47 21.22
CA ALA A 107 -10.12 -6.26 21.31
C ALA A 107 -10.81 -7.42 22.05
N ARG A 108 -11.97 -7.16 22.67
CA ARG A 108 -12.80 -8.26 23.19
C ARG A 108 -13.45 -9.05 22.03
N PRO A 109 -13.71 -10.36 22.20
CA PRO A 109 -14.58 -11.10 21.31
C PRO A 109 -15.95 -10.43 21.19
N ARG A 110 -16.57 -10.56 20.02
CA ARG A 110 -17.94 -10.10 19.77
C ARG A 110 -18.92 -11.10 20.34
N ASP A 111 -19.93 -10.63 21.06
CA ASP A 111 -20.96 -11.50 21.62
C ASP A 111 -21.95 -11.95 20.54
N GLU A 112 -22.62 -13.08 20.78
CA GLU A 112 -23.64 -13.57 19.87
C GLU A 112 -24.81 -12.58 19.79
N GLY A 113 -25.24 -12.25 18.57
CA GLY A 113 -26.29 -11.27 18.32
C GLY A 113 -25.89 -9.80 18.49
N GLU A 114 -24.69 -9.49 18.99
CA GLU A 114 -24.22 -8.12 19.16
C GLU A 114 -24.14 -7.39 17.80
N PRO A 115 -24.61 -6.14 17.66
CA PRO A 115 -24.50 -5.37 16.42
C PRO A 115 -23.04 -5.09 16.03
N GLY A 116 -22.64 -5.50 14.81
CA GLY A 116 -21.25 -5.43 14.38
C GLY A 116 -20.69 -4.02 14.23
N ARG A 117 -21.55 -3.02 14.05
CA ARG A 117 -21.15 -1.60 14.06
C ARG A 117 -20.66 -1.17 15.45
N ALA A 118 -21.45 -1.43 16.49
CA ALA A 118 -21.12 -1.03 17.85
C ALA A 118 -19.85 -1.73 18.32
N TRP A 119 -19.79 -3.06 18.11
CA TRP A 119 -18.60 -3.85 18.41
C TRP A 119 -17.34 -3.34 17.70
N LEU A 120 -17.44 -3.02 16.40
CA LEU A 120 -16.28 -2.55 15.63
C LEU A 120 -15.77 -1.19 16.12
N GLU A 121 -16.66 -0.27 16.49
CA GLU A 121 -16.28 1.04 17.02
C GLU A 121 -15.51 0.89 18.34
N GLU A 122 -16.01 0.08 19.26
CA GLU A 122 -15.34 -0.24 20.53
C GLU A 122 -14.01 -0.96 20.28
N ALA A 123 -13.99 -1.98 19.43
CA ALA A 123 -12.79 -2.75 19.12
C ALA A 123 -11.68 -1.88 18.52
N LEU A 124 -12.02 -0.95 17.61
CA LEU A 124 -11.04 -0.05 17.01
C LEU A 124 -10.45 0.93 18.03
N GLN A 125 -11.26 1.41 18.98
CA GLN A 125 -10.78 2.23 20.08
C GLN A 125 -9.87 1.43 21.02
N ALA A 126 -10.29 0.22 21.41
CA ALA A 126 -9.55 -0.65 22.33
C ALA A 126 -8.16 -1.03 21.80
N VAL A 127 -8.03 -1.35 20.51
CA VAL A 127 -6.73 -1.67 19.91
C VAL A 127 -5.89 -0.44 19.57
N GLY A 128 -6.39 0.77 19.81
CA GLY A 128 -5.69 2.01 19.47
C GLY A 128 -5.56 2.23 17.95
N ALA A 129 -6.55 1.82 17.16
CA ALA A 129 -6.56 2.08 15.73
C ALA A 129 -6.69 3.58 15.46
N ARG A 130 -5.96 4.08 14.45
CA ARG A 130 -5.91 5.50 14.11
C ARG A 130 -6.27 5.73 12.64
N VAL A 131 -7.02 6.79 12.36
CA VAL A 131 -7.25 7.22 10.97
C VAL A 131 -6.11 8.15 10.57
N VAL A 132 -5.36 7.78 9.53
CA VAL A 132 -4.18 8.52 9.08
C VAL A 132 -4.45 9.18 7.74
N SER A 133 -3.99 10.42 7.55
CA SER A 133 -4.04 11.08 6.24
C SER A 133 -2.96 10.52 5.34
N HIS A 134 -3.32 10.11 4.12
CA HIS A 134 -2.40 9.54 3.15
C HIS A 134 -2.50 10.32 1.83
N GLY A 135 -1.42 10.98 1.41
CA GLY A 135 -1.44 11.90 0.27
C GLY A 135 -1.61 11.23 -1.11
N GLY A 136 -1.56 9.91 -1.16
CA GLY A 136 -1.71 9.09 -2.38
C GLY A 136 -0.38 8.49 -2.84
N ASN A 137 -0.44 7.36 -3.53
CA ASN A 137 0.74 6.66 -4.03
C ASN A 137 1.26 7.31 -5.31
N HIS A 138 2.56 7.40 -5.47
CA HIS A 138 3.19 7.78 -6.74
C HIS A 138 2.96 6.67 -7.79
N LYS A 139 2.50 7.05 -8.98
CA LYS A 139 2.22 6.12 -10.08
C LYS A 139 3.33 6.17 -11.12
N TYR A 140 3.77 5.01 -11.56
CA TYR A 140 4.74 4.85 -12.63
C TYR A 140 4.20 3.90 -13.67
N ALA A 141 4.43 4.17 -14.96
CA ALA A 141 4.01 3.27 -16.01
C ALA A 141 5.14 2.97 -16.99
N ALA A 142 5.16 1.74 -17.49
CA ALA A 142 6.04 1.38 -18.59
C ALA A 142 5.27 0.57 -19.61
N TYR A 143 5.53 0.87 -20.87
CA TYR A 143 5.12 0.01 -21.97
C TYR A 143 6.11 -1.15 -22.10
N ILE A 144 5.62 -2.38 -22.13
CA ILE A 144 6.45 -3.60 -22.09
C ILE A 144 6.42 -4.42 -23.39
N GLY A 145 5.74 -3.93 -24.44
CA GLY A 145 5.63 -4.59 -25.75
C GLY A 145 6.76 -4.22 -26.74
N PRO A 146 6.62 -4.61 -28.02
CA PRO A 146 7.59 -4.29 -29.08
C PRO A 146 7.82 -2.78 -29.23
N ARG A 147 9.08 -2.37 -29.46
CA ARG A 147 9.55 -0.97 -29.50
C ARG A 147 8.82 -0.06 -30.51
N THR A 148 8.17 -0.64 -31.51
CA THR A 148 7.44 0.06 -32.58
C THR A 148 6.12 0.72 -32.12
N GLY A 149 5.68 0.52 -30.87
CA GLY A 149 4.46 1.13 -30.30
C GLY A 149 4.70 1.96 -29.03
N ARG A 150 5.92 2.45 -28.82
CA ARG A 150 6.41 3.02 -27.54
C ARG A 150 5.90 4.43 -27.24
N ARG A 151 4.59 4.65 -27.28
CA ARG A 151 3.99 5.77 -26.56
C ARG A 151 2.86 5.25 -25.71
N LEU A 152 3.13 5.15 -24.41
CA LEU A 152 2.06 5.46 -23.47
C LEU A 152 1.71 6.92 -23.78
N THR A 153 0.52 7.19 -24.30
CA THR A 153 -0.03 8.55 -24.47
C THR A 153 -0.39 9.15 -23.11
N ALA A 154 0.38 8.84 -22.08
CA ALA A 154 0.20 9.35 -20.74
C ALA A 154 1.08 10.58 -20.60
N THR A 155 0.49 11.68 -20.11
CA THR A 155 1.26 12.85 -19.69
C THR A 155 2.24 12.42 -18.60
N SER A 156 3.54 12.52 -18.91
CA SER A 156 4.61 12.24 -17.96
C SER A 156 4.92 13.51 -17.19
N TYR A 157 4.94 13.43 -15.87
CA TYR A 157 5.30 14.51 -14.97
C TYR A 157 6.77 14.38 -14.55
N PRO A 158 7.43 15.47 -14.09
CA PRO A 158 8.77 15.36 -13.50
C PRO A 158 8.78 14.39 -12.32
N TYR A 159 9.83 13.57 -12.22
CA TYR A 159 9.97 12.62 -11.13
C TYR A 159 9.94 13.31 -9.76
N PRO A 160 9.24 12.74 -8.77
CA PRO A 160 9.26 13.27 -7.42
C PRO A 160 10.64 13.06 -6.81
N LYS A 161 11.17 14.09 -6.16
CA LYS A 161 12.32 13.93 -5.26
C LYS A 161 11.78 13.70 -3.86
N ALA A 162 12.40 12.78 -3.12
CA ALA A 162 12.18 12.76 -1.68
C ALA A 162 12.56 14.15 -1.16
N HIS A 163 11.64 14.84 -0.48
CA HIS A 163 12.06 15.96 0.33
C HIS A 163 13.03 15.37 1.35
N GLN A 164 14.31 15.78 1.29
CA GLN A 164 15.18 15.62 2.44
C GLN A 164 14.58 16.52 3.52
N GLY A 165 13.64 15.98 4.29
CA GLY A 165 13.15 16.62 5.48
C GLY A 165 14.34 16.78 6.39
N GLY A 166 14.84 18.01 6.49
CA GLY A 166 15.79 18.38 7.52
C GLY A 166 15.22 17.94 8.86
N ALA A 167 16.08 17.35 9.68
CA ALA A 167 15.85 17.28 11.10
C ALA A 167 15.49 18.70 11.56
N ALA A 168 14.23 18.95 11.87
CA ALA A 168 13.87 20.11 12.65
C ALA A 168 14.40 19.87 14.05
N ALA A 169 15.22 20.81 14.50
CA ALA A 169 15.79 20.93 15.83
C ALA A 169 14.71 21.02 16.92
#